data_AF-A0A0M8ZPX9-F1
#
_entry.id   AF-A0A0M8ZPX9-F1
#
_cell.length_a   1.000
_cell.length_b   1.000
_cell.length_c   1.000
_cell.angle_alpha   90.00
_cell.angle_beta   90.00
_cell.angle_gamma   90.00
#
_symmetry.space_group_name_H-M   'P 1'
#
loop_
_entity.id
_entity.type
_entity.pdbx_description
1 polymer ?
#
loop_
_entity_poly.entity_id
_entity_poly.type
_entity_poly.pdbx_seq_one_letter_code
_entity_poly.pdbx_strand_id
1 'polypeptide(L)'
;YCMQWLVFVIFYEQCITNKMQEFINLCSIANISLFILPFNYYGFYIHGRSVHGFADTDLPTLINGFQMEKSNLCAHKGLIPGTTQQTFILYLTESFRLTFNKSLELMKIVCIKQS
;
A
#
# COMPACT_ATOMS: atom_id res chain seq x y z
N TYR A 1 2.16 -35.11 -14.66
CA TYR A 1 0.96 -34.30 -14.36
C TYR A 1 1.10 -33.46 -13.09
N CYS A 2 1.31 -34.02 -11.90
CA CYS A 2 1.46 -33.20 -10.67
C CYS A 2 2.64 -32.22 -10.70
N MET A 3 3.81 -32.64 -11.20
CA MET A 3 4.99 -31.76 -11.28
C MET A 3 4.79 -30.60 -12.27
N GLN A 4 4.10 -30.83 -13.38
CA GLN A 4 3.75 -29.79 -14.34
C GLN A 4 2.75 -28.79 -13.73
N TRP A 5 1.77 -29.27 -12.96
CA TRP A 5 0.83 -28.42 -12.24
C TRP A 5 1.51 -27.59 -11.14
N LEU A 6 2.42 -28.19 -10.37
CA LEU A 6 3.21 -27.49 -9.35
C LEU A 6 4.11 -26.41 -9.96
N VAL A 7 4.81 -26.71 -11.05
CA VAL A 7 5.62 -25.72 -11.78
C VAL A 7 4.74 -24.61 -12.33
N PHE A 8 3.56 -24.94 -12.87
CA PHE A 8 2.62 -23.93 -13.35
C PHE A 8 2.11 -23.06 -12.21
N VAL A 9 1.70 -23.63 -11.08
CA VAL A 9 1.24 -22.85 -9.92
C VAL A 9 2.36 -21.95 -9.39
N ILE A 10 3.56 -22.48 -9.16
CA ILE A 10 4.69 -21.70 -8.61
C ILE A 10 5.09 -20.59 -9.59
N PHE A 11 5.27 -20.87 -10.88
CA PHE A 11 5.66 -19.84 -11.84
C PHE A 11 4.52 -18.86 -12.15
N TYR A 12 3.27 -19.31 -12.26
CA TYR A 12 2.14 -18.44 -12.61
C TYR A 12 1.76 -17.52 -11.44
N GLU A 13 1.64 -18.05 -10.22
CA GLU A 13 1.32 -17.25 -9.02
C GLU A 13 2.45 -16.31 -8.60
N GLN A 14 3.70 -16.64 -8.90
CA GLN A 14 4.85 -15.92 -8.37
C GLN A 14 5.52 -15.02 -9.42
N CYS A 15 5.41 -15.33 -10.72
CA CYS A 15 5.93 -14.48 -11.79
C CYS A 15 4.88 -13.55 -12.42
N ILE A 16 3.58 -13.89 -12.42
CA ILE A 16 2.53 -13.06 -13.05
C ILE A 16 1.79 -12.20 -12.03
N THR A 17 1.58 -12.70 -10.80
CA THR A 17 0.98 -11.90 -9.74
C THR A 17 2.03 -11.02 -9.07
N ASN A 18 1.99 -9.72 -9.38
CA ASN A 18 2.83 -8.74 -8.72
C ASN A 18 2.39 -8.58 -7.25
N LYS A 19 3.06 -9.31 -6.34
CA LYS A 19 2.76 -9.31 -4.90
C LYS A 19 2.82 -7.92 -4.27
N MET A 20 3.63 -7.01 -4.83
CA MET A 20 3.63 -5.62 -4.38
C MET A 20 2.32 -4.90 -4.72
N GLN A 21 1.77 -5.13 -5.91
CA GLN A 21 0.49 -4.54 -6.30
C GLN A 21 -0.66 -5.07 -5.45
N GLU A 22 -0.64 -6.37 -5.13
CA GLU A 22 -1.62 -6.99 -4.23
C GLU A 22 -1.55 -6.36 -2.83
N PHE A 23 -0.34 -6.16 -2.30
CA PHE A 23 -0.13 -5.50 -1.01
C PHE A 23 -0.64 -4.04 -1.01
N ILE A 24 -0.34 -3.28 -2.06
CA ILE A 24 -0.85 -1.90 -2.21
C ILE A 24 -2.37 -1.88 -2.26
N ASN A 25 -2.98 -2.82 -2.99
CA ASN A 25 -4.44 -2.95 -3.06
C ASN A 25 -5.03 -3.26 -1.68
N LEU A 26 -4.40 -4.14 -0.90
CA LEU A 26 -4.82 -4.45 0.47
C LEU A 26 -4.76 -3.20 1.36
N CYS A 27 -3.66 -2.44 1.32
CA CYS A 27 -3.55 -1.17 2.05
C CYS A 27 -4.67 -0.19 1.66
N SER A 28 -4.98 -0.09 0.37
CA SER A 28 -6.05 0.77 -0.15
C SER A 28 -7.43 0.35 0.35
N ILE A 29 -7.73 -0.96 0.38
CA ILE A 29 -9.01 -1.48 0.88
C ILE A 29 -9.12 -1.25 2.39
N ALA A 30 -8.03 -1.50 3.13
CA ALA A 30 -7.95 -1.26 4.57
C ALA A 30 -7.92 0.24 4.94
N ASN A 31 -7.80 1.14 3.96
CA ASN A 31 -7.67 2.57 4.15
C ASN A 31 -6.43 2.97 5.02
N ILE A 32 -5.34 2.20 4.92
CA ILE A 32 -4.12 2.38 5.73
C ILE A 32 -2.96 2.82 4.82
N SER A 33 -2.36 3.97 5.14
CA SER A 33 -1.12 4.41 4.49
C SER A 33 0.12 3.97 5.26
N LEU A 34 1.17 3.59 4.56
CA LEU A 34 2.42 3.10 5.15
C LEU A 34 3.57 4.05 4.87
N PHE A 35 4.37 4.31 5.89
CA PHE A 35 5.55 5.16 5.83
C PHE A 35 6.75 4.36 6.32
N ILE A 36 7.68 4.06 5.43
CA ILE A 36 8.77 3.10 5.64
C ILE A 36 10.10 3.85 5.52
N LEU A 37 10.86 3.93 6.62
CA LEU A 37 12.14 4.64 6.68
C LEU A 37 13.28 3.68 7.04
N PRO A 38 13.87 2.98 6.06
CA PRO A 38 15.04 2.14 6.31
C PRO A 38 16.31 2.97 6.54
N PHE A 39 16.39 4.20 6.00
CA PHE A 39 17.51 5.11 6.17
C PHE A 39 17.05 6.47 6.73
N ASN A 40 17.99 7.27 7.23
CA ASN A 40 17.66 8.54 7.90
C ASN A 40 17.06 9.61 6.97
N TYR A 41 17.44 9.63 5.69
CA TYR A 41 17.03 10.66 4.72
C TYR A 41 16.34 10.08 3.48
N TYR A 42 16.10 8.77 3.49
CA TYR A 42 15.54 8.06 2.36
C TYR A 42 14.55 6.99 2.84
N GLY A 43 13.43 6.90 2.15
CA GLY A 43 12.46 5.84 2.40
C GLY A 43 11.36 5.78 1.36
N PHE A 44 10.28 5.11 1.73
CA PHE A 44 9.17 4.80 0.84
C PHE A 44 7.85 5.15 1.51
N TYR A 45 6.89 5.57 0.69
CA TYR A 45 5.53 5.84 1.11
C TYR A 45 4.54 5.09 0.22
N ILE A 46 3.60 4.41 0.86
CA ILE A 46 2.48 3.75 0.20
C ILE A 46 1.21 4.48 0.61
N HIS A 47 0.53 5.05 -0.38
CA HIS A 47 -0.73 5.74 -0.22
C HIS A 47 -1.89 4.74 -0.31
N GLY A 48 -2.35 4.28 0.85
CA GLY A 48 -3.45 3.32 0.95
C GLY A 48 -4.80 3.96 1.26
N ARG A 49 -5.09 5.17 0.78
CA ARG A 49 -6.42 5.76 0.97
C ARG A 49 -7.41 5.17 -0.03
N SER A 50 -8.53 4.64 0.45
CA SER A 50 -9.63 4.19 -0.41
C SER A 50 -10.38 5.37 -1.02
N VAL A 51 -10.85 5.22 -2.27
CA VAL A 51 -11.75 6.19 -2.93
C VAL A 51 -13.15 6.20 -2.29
N HIS A 52 -13.51 5.11 -1.61
CA HIS A 52 -14.79 4.93 -0.94
C HIS A 52 -14.78 5.45 0.51
N GLY A 53 -13.62 5.90 1.03
CA GLY A 53 -13.49 6.59 2.31
C GLY A 53 -13.52 5.71 3.57
N PHE A 54 -14.12 4.52 3.51
CA PHE A 54 -14.24 3.59 4.63
C PHE A 54 -13.71 2.20 4.27
N ALA A 55 -13.13 1.50 5.26
CA ALA A 55 -12.60 0.15 5.12
C ALA A 55 -13.58 -0.93 5.64
N ASP A 56 -14.28 -0.64 6.74
CA ASP A 56 -15.24 -1.54 7.37
C ASP A 56 -16.62 -1.37 6.72
N THR A 57 -16.86 -2.08 5.64
CA THR A 57 -18.16 -2.08 4.93
C THR A 57 -18.63 -3.49 4.66
N ASP A 58 -19.95 -3.65 4.54
CA ASP A 58 -20.54 -4.93 4.15
C ASP A 58 -20.00 -5.41 2.80
N LEU A 59 -19.88 -6.73 2.65
CA LEU A 59 -19.36 -7.34 1.42
C LEU A 59 -20.08 -6.88 0.13
N PRO A 60 -21.41 -6.73 0.09
CA PRO A 60 -22.10 -6.23 -1.11
C PRO A 60 -21.66 -4.81 -1.50
N THR A 61 -21.46 -3.94 -0.51
CA THR A 61 -21.00 -2.55 -0.70
C THR A 61 -19.58 -2.55 -1.25
N LEU A 62 -18.70 -3.40 -0.70
CA LEU A 62 -17.33 -3.57 -1.18
C LEU A 62 -17.30 -4.07 -2.64
N ILE A 63 -18.10 -5.08 -2.98
CA ILE A 63 -18.21 -5.61 -4.34
C ILE A 63 -18.71 -4.53 -5.31
N ASN A 64 -19.71 -3.76 -4.92
CA ASN A 64 -20.21 -2.65 -5.73
C ASN A 64 -19.11 -1.60 -5.98
N GLY A 65 -18.33 -1.26 -4.95
CA GLY A 65 -17.17 -0.38 -5.10
C GLY A 65 -16.15 -0.91 -6.11
N PHE A 66 -15.83 -2.20 -6.09
CA PHE A 66 -14.96 -2.82 -7.09
C PHE A 66 -15.53 -2.77 -8.51
N GLN A 67 -16.85 -2.92 -8.67
CA GLN A 67 -17.50 -2.80 -9.99
C GLN A 67 -17.44 -1.36 -10.51
N MET A 68 -17.63 -0.37 -9.64
CA MET A 68 -17.50 1.04 -10.00
C MET A 68 -16.05 1.40 -10.37
N GLU A 69 -15.06 0.89 -9.64
CA GLU A 69 -13.65 1.05 -10.00
C GLU A 69 -13.32 0.41 -11.35
N LYS A 70 -13.79 -0.82 -11.60
CA LYS A 70 -13.57 -1.53 -12.87
C LYS A 70 -14.20 -0.81 -14.07
N SER A 71 -15.34 -0.16 -13.84
CA SER A 71 -16.07 0.61 -14.86
C SER A 71 -15.57 2.06 -14.98
N ASN A 72 -14.54 2.46 -14.23
CA ASN A 72 -14.03 3.83 -14.14
C ASN A 72 -15.10 4.87 -13.77
N LEU A 73 -16.10 4.47 -12.98
CA LEU A 73 -17.18 5.34 -12.49
C LEU A 73 -16.84 6.01 -11.14
N CYS A 74 -15.63 5.80 -10.63
CA CYS A 74 -15.10 6.40 -9.41
C CYS A 74 -13.86 7.24 -9.70
N ALA A 75 -13.52 8.13 -8.77
CA ALA A 75 -12.22 8.80 -8.78
C ALA A 75 -11.08 7.77 -8.76
N HIS A 76 -9.95 8.10 -9.39
CA HIS A 76 -8.78 7.24 -9.37
C HIS A 76 -8.11 7.21 -7.99
N LYS A 77 -7.60 6.04 -7.62
CA LYS A 77 -6.74 5.86 -6.43
C LYS A 77 -5.42 6.56 -6.68
N GLY A 78 -4.92 7.35 -5.72
CA GLY A 78 -3.61 7.97 -5.86
C GLY A 78 -3.45 9.21 -5.00
N LEU A 79 -2.20 9.55 -4.70
CA LEU A 79 -1.88 10.77 -3.95
C LEU A 79 -1.86 12.01 -4.85
N ILE A 80 -1.35 11.86 -6.08
CA ILE A 80 -1.16 12.94 -7.04
C ILE A 80 -2.37 12.98 -7.98
N PRO A 81 -3.04 14.14 -8.11
CA PRO A 81 -4.21 14.27 -8.98
C PRO A 81 -3.82 13.95 -10.43
N GLY A 82 -4.68 13.18 -11.11
CA GLY A 82 -4.45 12.77 -12.49
C GLY A 82 -3.53 11.55 -12.65
N THR A 83 -3.09 10.92 -11.56
CA THR A 83 -2.29 9.69 -11.61
C THR A 83 -2.95 8.57 -10.80
N THR A 84 -2.64 7.31 -11.15
CA THR A 84 -3.01 6.13 -10.36
C THR A 84 -1.86 5.65 -9.45
N GLN A 85 -0.80 6.46 -9.30
CA GLN A 85 0.38 6.05 -8.57
C GLN A 85 0.11 6.09 -7.06
N GLN A 86 0.39 4.97 -6.40
CA GLN A 86 0.18 4.80 -4.96
C GLN A 86 1.49 4.57 -4.20
N THR A 87 2.61 4.38 -4.89
CA THR A 87 3.94 4.19 -4.30
C THR A 87 4.84 5.37 -4.60
N PHE A 88 5.59 5.81 -3.59
CA PHE A 88 6.45 6.99 -3.68
C PHE A 88 7.77 6.74 -3.00
N ILE A 89 8.82 7.32 -3.57
CA ILE A 89 10.13 7.43 -2.94
C ILE A 89 10.16 8.75 -2.20
N LEU A 90 10.70 8.73 -0.98
CA LEU A 90 10.81 9.89 -0.12
C LEU A 90 12.27 10.28 0.06
N TYR A 91 12.53 11.57 -0.10
CA TYR A 91 13.76 12.21 0.32
C TYR A 91 13.42 13.15 1.47
N LEU A 92 14.02 12.92 2.63
CA LEU A 92 13.69 13.66 3.85
C LEU A 92 14.81 14.62 4.21
N THR A 93 14.42 15.77 4.76
CA THR A 93 15.34 16.73 5.35
C THR A 93 15.68 16.36 6.79
N GLU A 94 16.79 16.89 7.29
CA GLU A 94 17.20 16.72 8.69
C GLU A 94 16.16 17.29 9.67
N SER A 95 15.57 18.44 9.36
CA SER A 95 14.50 19.03 10.18
C SER A 95 13.30 18.09 10.33
N PHE A 96 12.83 17.49 9.23
CA PHE A 96 11.75 16.52 9.27
C PHE A 96 12.12 15.30 10.12
N ARG A 97 13.35 14.79 9.95
CA ARG A 97 13.83 13.61 10.69
C ARG A 97 13.87 13.84 12.20
N LEU A 98 14.31 15.02 12.63
CA LEU A 98 14.31 15.42 14.04
C LEU A 98 12.89 15.48 14.61
N THR A 99 11.95 16.12 13.90
CA THR A 99 10.55 16.17 14.31
C THR A 99 9.92 14.78 14.37
N PHE A 100 10.16 13.96 13.35
CA PHE A 100 9.63 12.59 13.28
C PHE A 100 10.14 11.72 14.43
N ASN A 101 11.45 11.78 14.74
CA ASN A 101 12.02 11.05 15.88
C ASN A 101 11.40 11.49 17.21
N LYS A 102 11.24 12.80 17.40
CA LYS A 102 10.57 13.33 18.59
C LYS A 102 9.13 12.82 18.73
N SER A 103 8.37 12.80 17.64
CA SER A 103 7.01 12.25 17.63
C SER A 103 7.00 10.73 17.89
N LEU A 104 7.99 9.99 17.38
CA LEU A 104 8.11 8.56 17.56
C LEU A 104 8.39 8.18 19.02
N GLU A 105 9.29 8.91 19.68
CA GLU A 105 9.60 8.73 21.11
C GLU A 105 8.36 8.95 21.99
N LEU A 106 7.52 9.94 21.65
CA LEU A 106 6.30 10.24 22.38
C LEU A 106 5.21 9.16 22.22
N MET A 107 5.14 8.51 21.06
CA MET A 107 4.09 7.51 20.79
C MET A 107 4.43 6.08 21.26
N LYS A 108 5.63 5.81 21.82
CA LYS A 108 6.09 4.45 22.19
C LYS A 108 5.80 3.40 21.10
N ILE A 109 5.87 3.78 19.82
CA ILE A 109 5.59 2.87 18.72
C ILE A 109 6.72 1.83 18.67
N VAL A 110 6.35 0.55 18.63
CA VAL A 110 7.30 -0.56 18.46
C VAL A 110 7.96 -0.40 17.09
N CYS A 111 9.19 0.10 17.10
CA CYS A 111 10.02 0.14 15.91
C CYS A 111 10.56 -1.28 15.68
N ILE A 112 10.03 -1.98 14.68
CA ILE A 112 10.59 -3.25 14.23
C ILE A 112 11.90 -2.91 13.50
N LYS A 113 13.00 -2.83 14.24
CA LYS A 113 14.34 -2.82 13.65
C LYS A 113 14.56 -4.18 13.01
N GLN A 114 14.76 -4.21 11.70
CA GLN A 114 15.33 -5.40 11.09
C GLN A 114 16.79 -5.52 11.56
N SER A 115 17.10 -6.70 12.10
CA SER A 115 18.44 -7.13 12.53
C SER A 115 19.36 -7.37 11.35
#